data_AF-A0A8T0BGW3-F1
#
_entry.id   AF-A0A8T0BGW3-F1
#
_cell.length_a   1.000
_cell.length_b   1.000
_cell.length_c   1.000
_cell.angle_alpha   90.00
_cell.angle_beta   90.00
_cell.angle_gamma   90.00
#
_symmetry.space_group_name_H-M   'P 1'
#
loop_
_entity.id
_entity.type
_entity.pdbx_description
1 polymer ?
#
loop_
_entity_poly.entity_id
_entity_poly.type
_entity_poly.pdbx_seq_one_letter_code
_entity_poly.pdbx_strand_id
1 'polypeptide(L)'
;MLSEVFQGPEMGEFIIIRDTACYSGRRLLKYYINSALKREESVHVLGFDVPEHELRAKLDSSHLHLWLCKDAFALLHMDIHQQGIVECLTHLASTVISVRPVNNTRYAVATTSHRKKSRKVMQKEEFFSLTEDLKLSTEIKPNQTGNVQADLHTKSEMDPTSNLTFNLCLSEVERAEKEKVALPFVFSEEKKSSLLRPGRGSGRIMYEPDSNDDIDDEDPDDDLDV
;
A
#
# COMPACT_ATOMS: atom_id res chain seq x y z
N MET A 1 5.63 9.79 3.66
CA MET A 1 4.70 9.43 2.56
C MET A 1 3.63 10.49 2.41
N LEU A 2 2.91 10.84 3.46
CA LEU A 2 1.91 11.91 3.44
C LEU A 2 2.53 13.28 3.08
N SER A 3 3.68 13.62 3.66
CA SER A 3 4.42 14.83 3.30
C SER A 3 4.94 14.80 1.85
N GLU A 4 5.35 13.63 1.36
CA GLU A 4 5.84 13.45 -0.03
C GLU A 4 4.70 13.68 -1.03
N VAL A 5 3.52 13.10 -0.77
CA VAL A 5 2.31 13.30 -1.59
C VAL A 5 1.93 14.78 -1.69
N PHE A 6 2.14 15.57 -0.63
CA PHE A 6 1.85 17.00 -0.62
C PHE A 6 2.97 17.91 -1.16
N GLN A 7 4.20 17.40 -1.25
CA GLN A 7 5.36 18.14 -1.75
C GLN A 7 5.49 18.08 -3.28
N GLY A 8 4.76 17.19 -3.95
CA GLY A 8 4.61 17.16 -5.40
C GLY A 8 4.65 15.73 -5.93
N PRO A 9 3.55 15.19 -6.45
CA PRO A 9 3.55 13.87 -7.07
C PRO A 9 4.10 13.93 -8.50
N GLU A 10 4.23 12.75 -9.10
CA GLU A 10 4.38 12.60 -10.55
C GLU A 10 3.16 13.24 -11.24
N MET A 11 3.35 13.93 -12.37
CA MET A 11 2.25 14.62 -13.07
C MET A 11 1.09 13.67 -13.40
N GLY A 12 -0.15 14.08 -13.08
CA GLY A 12 -1.38 13.42 -13.54
C GLY A 12 -2.04 12.53 -12.49
N GLU A 13 -1.77 12.73 -11.20
CA GLU A 13 -2.35 11.90 -10.15
C GLU A 13 -3.76 12.35 -9.73
N PHE A 14 -4.60 11.35 -9.41
CA PHE A 14 -5.90 11.57 -8.78
C PHE A 14 -5.85 11.14 -7.32
N ILE A 15 -5.95 12.12 -6.43
CA ILE A 15 -5.70 11.96 -5.00
C ILE A 15 -6.99 12.23 -4.23
N ILE A 16 -7.40 11.29 -3.39
CA ILE A 16 -8.61 11.41 -2.57
C ILE A 16 -8.24 11.45 -1.10
N ILE A 17 -8.71 12.48 -0.39
CA ILE A 17 -8.75 12.52 1.06
C ILE A 17 -10.12 11.97 1.49
N ARG A 18 -10.12 10.81 2.15
CA ARG A 18 -11.32 10.25 2.77
C ARG A 18 -11.41 10.67 4.22
N ASP A 19 -12.52 11.26 4.59
CA ASP A 19 -12.81 11.76 5.93
C ASP A 19 -14.25 11.42 6.33
N THR A 20 -14.66 11.84 7.53
CA THR A 20 -16.04 11.66 8.00
C THR A 20 -16.61 13.02 8.38
N ALA A 21 -17.93 13.15 8.47
CA ALA A 21 -18.55 14.37 8.96
C ALA A 21 -18.09 14.71 10.40
N CYS A 22 -17.77 13.70 11.21
CA CYS A 22 -17.25 13.85 12.57
C CYS A 22 -15.79 14.33 12.63
N TYR A 23 -14.99 14.06 11.60
CA TYR A 23 -13.60 14.51 11.53
C TYR A 23 -13.25 14.86 10.09
N SER A 24 -13.31 16.16 9.77
CA SER A 24 -13.14 16.62 8.40
C SER A 24 -11.68 16.80 7.99
N GLY A 25 -11.34 16.26 6.82
CA GLY A 25 -10.06 16.42 6.13
C GLY A 25 -9.86 17.79 5.47
N ARG A 26 -10.82 18.72 5.60
CA ARG A 26 -10.74 20.09 5.05
C ARG A 26 -9.46 20.83 5.44
N ARG A 27 -8.99 20.67 6.69
CA ARG A 27 -7.75 21.32 7.13
C ARG A 27 -6.55 20.81 6.33
N LEU A 28 -6.52 19.52 6.04
CA LEU A 28 -5.47 18.89 5.25
C LEU A 28 -5.55 19.31 3.78
N LEU A 29 -6.75 19.42 3.22
CA LEU A 29 -6.97 19.97 1.87
C LEU A 29 -6.49 21.43 1.78
N LYS A 30 -6.85 22.28 2.77
CA LYS A 30 -6.39 23.67 2.85
C LYS A 30 -4.86 23.77 2.96
N TYR A 31 -4.23 22.88 3.73
CA TYR A 31 -2.77 22.80 3.80
C TYR A 31 -2.15 22.50 2.44
N TYR A 32 -2.71 21.55 1.69
CA TYR A 32 -2.22 21.24 0.35
C TYR A 32 -2.38 22.42 -0.60
N ILE A 33 -3.58 23.03 -0.65
CA ILE A 33 -3.83 24.23 -1.48
C ILE A 33 -2.84 25.34 -1.12
N ASN A 34 -2.63 25.61 0.16
CA ASN A 34 -1.66 26.62 0.60
C ASN A 34 -0.23 26.28 0.19
N SER A 35 0.14 25.00 0.26
CA SER A 35 1.45 24.52 -0.18
C SER A 35 1.64 24.69 -1.69
N ALA A 36 0.59 24.42 -2.48
CA ALA A 36 0.59 24.62 -3.94
C ALA A 36 0.68 26.10 -4.32
N LEU A 37 -0.07 26.98 -3.65
CA LEU A 37 0.00 28.43 -3.86
C LEU A 37 1.40 28.98 -3.54
N LYS A 38 2.05 28.50 -2.48
CA LYS A 38 3.44 28.85 -2.15
C LYS A 38 4.47 28.37 -3.16
N ARG A 39 4.13 27.35 -3.97
CA ARG A 39 4.93 26.89 -5.11
C ARG A 39 4.59 27.63 -6.40
N GLU A 40 3.77 28.69 -6.32
CA GLU A 40 3.27 29.44 -7.48
C GLU A 40 2.49 28.57 -8.48
N GLU A 41 1.87 27.49 -8.00
CA GLU A 41 1.01 26.63 -8.81
C GLU A 41 -0.39 27.24 -8.98
N SER A 42 -0.97 27.09 -10.17
CA SER A 42 -2.35 27.50 -10.44
C SER A 42 -3.32 26.47 -9.85
N VAL A 43 -4.03 26.85 -8.79
CA VAL A 43 -5.02 25.98 -8.12
C VAL A 43 -6.42 26.38 -8.53
N HIS A 44 -7.17 25.40 -9.03
CA HIS A 44 -8.61 25.54 -9.30
C HIS A 44 -9.37 24.77 -8.22
N VAL A 45 -10.29 25.44 -7.52
CA VAL A 45 -11.09 24.81 -6.47
C VAL A 45 -12.55 24.75 -6.89
N LEU A 46 -13.10 23.53 -6.90
CA LEU A 46 -14.52 23.27 -7.09
C LEU A 46 -15.14 22.99 -5.72
N GLY A 47 -15.85 23.99 -5.17
CA GLY A 47 -16.55 23.88 -3.89
C GLY A 47 -18.03 23.62 -4.09
N PHE A 48 -18.55 22.56 -3.46
CA PHE A 48 -19.98 22.25 -3.45
C PHE A 48 -20.65 22.65 -2.12
N ASP A 49 -19.95 22.44 -1.00
CA ASP A 49 -20.53 22.57 0.35
C ASP A 49 -19.98 23.75 1.17
N VAL A 50 -18.92 24.42 0.69
CA VAL A 50 -18.22 25.48 1.43
C VAL A 50 -18.23 26.78 0.62
N PRO A 51 -18.68 27.91 1.21
CA PRO A 51 -18.67 29.17 0.49
C PRO A 51 -17.23 29.67 0.24
N GLU A 52 -17.03 30.35 -0.88
CA GLU A 52 -15.73 30.80 -1.37
C GLU A 52 -14.92 31.61 -0.34
N HIS A 53 -15.58 32.47 0.44
CA HIS A 53 -14.91 33.29 1.45
C HIS A 53 -14.34 32.47 2.62
N GLU A 54 -15.01 31.40 3.05
CA GLU A 54 -14.55 30.52 4.12
C GLU A 54 -13.38 29.65 3.64
N LEU A 55 -13.41 29.24 2.37
CA LEU A 55 -12.30 28.53 1.74
C LEU A 55 -11.07 29.45 1.61
N ARG A 56 -11.26 30.67 1.12
CA ARG A 56 -10.20 31.67 0.93
C ARG A 56 -9.64 32.22 2.23
N ALA A 57 -10.41 32.19 3.31
CA ALA A 57 -9.89 32.53 4.62
C ALA A 57 -8.68 31.64 4.92
N LYS A 58 -7.51 32.29 5.08
CA LYS A 58 -6.19 31.67 5.36
C LYS A 58 -5.43 31.11 4.13
N LEU A 59 -5.83 31.45 2.90
CA LEU A 59 -5.04 31.19 1.69
C LEU A 59 -4.34 32.47 1.23
N ASP A 60 -3.08 32.36 0.82
CA ASP A 60 -2.32 33.46 0.23
C ASP A 60 -2.75 33.62 -1.25
N SER A 61 -3.47 34.70 -1.58
CA SER A 61 -3.94 35.03 -2.95
C SER A 61 -2.74 35.41 -3.86
N SER A 62 -2.71 35.31 -5.20
CA SER A 62 -3.75 35.64 -6.18
C SER A 62 -3.31 35.28 -7.63
N HIS A 63 -3.54 34.07 -8.14
CA HIS A 63 -3.43 33.82 -9.59
C HIS A 63 -4.36 32.68 -10.04
N LEU A 64 -5.31 33.00 -10.93
CA LEU A 64 -6.22 32.06 -11.58
C LEU A 64 -6.07 32.22 -13.09
N HIS A 65 -5.29 31.35 -13.73
CA HIS A 65 -5.26 31.22 -15.18
C HIS A 65 -5.38 29.76 -15.61
N LEU A 66 -6.11 29.57 -16.72
CA LEU A 66 -6.59 28.31 -17.26
C LEU A 66 -5.50 27.58 -18.05
N TRP A 67 -4.80 26.60 -17.46
CA TRP A 67 -4.04 25.58 -18.21
C TRP A 67 -3.92 24.27 -17.40
N LEU A 68 -3.87 23.15 -18.14
CA LEU A 68 -3.65 21.75 -17.76
C LEU A 68 -3.57 21.44 -16.24
N CYS A 69 -4.63 20.83 -15.69
CA CYS A 69 -4.67 20.40 -14.30
C CYS A 69 -3.58 19.33 -14.07
N LYS A 70 -2.52 19.70 -13.33
CA LYS A 70 -1.39 18.78 -13.06
C LYS A 70 -1.86 17.57 -12.27
N ASP A 71 -2.60 17.80 -11.19
CA ASP A 71 -3.14 16.76 -10.31
C ASP A 71 -4.54 17.15 -9.82
N ALA A 72 -5.39 16.16 -9.57
CA ALA A 72 -6.73 16.36 -9.04
C ALA A 72 -6.80 15.89 -7.59
N PHE A 73 -7.09 16.81 -6.66
CA PHE A 73 -7.32 16.51 -5.25
C PHE A 73 -8.80 16.62 -4.90
N ALA A 74 -9.38 15.56 -4.34
CA ALA A 74 -10.77 15.53 -3.90
C ALA A 74 -10.89 15.19 -2.41
N LEU A 75 -11.89 15.76 -1.75
CA LEU A 75 -12.29 15.43 -0.39
C LEU A 75 -13.60 14.63 -0.43
N LEU A 76 -13.65 13.50 0.24
CA LEU A 76 -14.77 12.57 0.19
C LEU A 76 -15.20 12.12 1.60
N HIS A 77 -16.38 12.56 2.03
CA HIS A 77 -17.00 12.16 3.30
C HIS A 77 -17.59 10.75 3.15
N MET A 78 -16.92 9.74 3.71
CA MET A 78 -17.29 8.33 3.50
C MET A 78 -18.61 7.92 4.16
N ASP A 79 -19.11 8.73 5.10
CA ASP A 79 -20.36 8.54 5.84
C ASP A 79 -21.58 9.21 5.18
N ILE A 80 -21.38 10.03 4.15
CA ILE A 80 -22.47 10.72 3.42
C ILE A 80 -22.88 9.96 2.16
N HIS A 81 -21.94 9.30 1.49
CA HIS A 81 -22.18 8.61 0.23
C HIS A 81 -22.44 7.12 0.41
N GLN A 82 -23.14 6.50 -0.54
CA GLN A 82 -23.29 5.05 -0.59
C GLN A 82 -21.93 4.37 -0.76
N GLN A 83 -21.74 3.23 -0.08
CA GLN A 83 -20.47 2.49 -0.07
C GLN A 83 -19.93 2.21 -1.48
N GLY A 84 -20.78 1.83 -2.42
CA GLY A 84 -20.36 1.56 -3.80
C GLY A 84 -19.72 2.78 -4.49
N ILE A 85 -20.23 4.00 -4.26
CA ILE A 85 -19.65 5.23 -4.83
C ILE A 85 -18.28 5.49 -4.20
N VAL A 86 -18.18 5.32 -2.88
CA VAL A 86 -16.92 5.51 -2.14
C VAL A 86 -15.86 4.55 -2.67
N GLU A 87 -16.22 3.28 -2.88
CA GLU A 87 -15.32 2.26 -3.43
C GLU A 87 -14.91 2.57 -4.87
N CYS A 88 -15.85 2.92 -5.75
CA CYS A 88 -15.54 3.30 -7.13
C CYS A 88 -14.54 4.46 -7.20
N LEU A 89 -14.76 5.52 -6.43
CA LEU A 89 -13.85 6.67 -6.36
C LEU A 89 -12.49 6.27 -5.78
N THR A 90 -12.48 5.46 -4.72
CA THR A 90 -11.25 4.95 -4.09
C THR A 90 -10.43 4.11 -5.09
N HIS A 91 -11.07 3.31 -5.94
CA HIS A 91 -10.40 2.51 -6.95
C HIS A 91 -9.91 3.31 -8.16
N LEU A 92 -10.54 4.45 -8.46
CA LEU A 92 -10.09 5.36 -9.51
C LEU A 92 -8.84 6.16 -9.09
N ALA A 93 -8.71 6.45 -7.80
CA ALA A 93 -7.60 7.21 -7.26
C ALA A 93 -6.25 6.46 -7.39
N SER A 94 -5.19 7.21 -7.69
CA SER A 94 -3.80 6.73 -7.57
C SER A 94 -3.39 6.71 -6.10
N THR A 95 -3.81 7.72 -5.34
CA THR A 95 -3.48 7.88 -3.93
C THR A 95 -4.74 8.14 -3.09
N VAL A 96 -4.88 7.40 -2.00
CA VAL A 96 -5.99 7.53 -1.05
C VAL A 96 -5.43 7.84 0.33
N ILE A 97 -5.82 8.97 0.89
CA ILE A 97 -5.43 9.42 2.23
C ILE A 97 -6.67 9.32 3.12
N SER A 98 -6.72 8.34 4.00
CA SER A 98 -7.81 8.20 4.97
C SER A 98 -7.44 8.90 6.27
N VAL A 99 -8.22 9.89 6.69
CA VAL A 99 -7.98 10.62 7.95
C VAL A 99 -8.95 10.19 9.03
N ARG A 100 -8.43 9.96 10.25
CA ARG A 100 -9.22 9.58 11.41
C ARG A 100 -8.73 10.29 12.68
N PRO A 101 -9.64 10.69 13.59
CA PRO A 101 -9.23 11.24 14.87
C PRO A 101 -8.58 10.15 15.73
N VAL A 102 -7.69 10.56 16.64
CA VAL A 102 -7.17 9.71 17.71
C VAL A 102 -7.75 10.19 19.04
N ASN A 103 -7.97 9.26 19.97
CA ASN A 103 -8.56 9.52 21.29
C ASN A 103 -7.86 10.66 22.05
N ASN A 104 -6.55 10.84 21.84
CA ASN A 104 -5.79 11.98 22.34
C ASN A 104 -5.84 13.11 21.29
N THR A 105 -6.68 14.12 21.54
CA THR A 105 -7.01 15.27 20.65
C THR A 105 -5.84 16.04 20.03
N ARG A 106 -4.59 15.77 20.44
CA ARG A 106 -3.39 16.42 19.91
C ARG A 106 -3.02 15.97 18.49
N TYR A 107 -3.35 14.72 18.13
CA TYR A 107 -2.94 14.14 16.85
C TYR A 107 -4.12 13.45 16.16
N ALA A 108 -4.04 13.41 14.84
CA ALA A 108 -4.87 12.56 14.00
C ALA A 108 -3.99 11.54 13.28
N VAL A 109 -4.60 10.46 12.80
CA VAL A 109 -3.90 9.47 11.98
C VAL A 109 -4.34 9.62 10.54
N ALA A 110 -3.37 9.61 9.65
CA ALA A 110 -3.58 9.49 8.23
C ALA A 110 -3.00 8.16 7.74
N THR A 111 -3.85 7.36 7.12
CA THR A 111 -3.47 6.14 6.43
C THR A 111 -3.41 6.46 4.95
N THR A 112 -2.18 6.54 4.41
CA THR A 112 -1.94 6.82 3.00
C THR A 112 -1.74 5.51 2.25
N SER A 113 -2.51 5.29 1.20
CA SER A 113 -2.35 4.19 0.25
C SER A 113 -2.05 4.76 -1.12
N HIS A 114 -0.97 4.30 -1.76
CA HIS A 114 -0.54 4.77 -3.08
C HIS A 114 -0.29 3.59 -4.00
N ARG A 115 -0.77 3.71 -5.23
CA ARG A 115 -0.65 2.70 -6.28
C ARG A 115 0.45 3.12 -7.25
N LYS A 116 1.55 2.37 -7.24
CA LYS A 116 2.66 2.60 -8.18
C LYS A 116 2.24 2.23 -9.60
N LYS A 117 2.97 2.76 -10.58
CA LYS A 117 2.87 2.35 -12.00
C LYS A 117 3.07 0.84 -12.22
N SER A 118 3.83 0.18 -11.34
CA SER A 118 4.01 -1.28 -11.31
C SER A 118 2.82 -2.06 -10.71
N ARG A 119 1.67 -1.41 -10.47
CA ARG A 119 0.47 -1.93 -9.77
C ARG A 119 0.65 -2.34 -8.31
N LYS A 120 1.89 -2.35 -7.79
CA LYS A 120 2.15 -2.57 -6.36
C LYS A 120 1.53 -1.43 -5.53
N VAL A 121 0.79 -1.80 -4.49
CA VAL A 121 0.19 -0.85 -3.55
C VAL A 121 1.11 -0.69 -2.34
N MET A 122 1.42 0.55 -1.98
CA MET A 122 2.13 0.88 -0.74
C MET A 122 1.15 1.52 0.23
N GLN A 123 1.23 1.13 1.49
CA GLN A 123 0.41 1.69 2.57
C GLN A 123 1.30 2.15 3.72
N LYS A 124 1.04 3.34 4.25
CA LYS A 124 1.74 3.90 5.40
C LYS A 124 0.76 4.62 6.32
N GLU A 125 0.85 4.35 7.61
CA GLU A 125 0.15 5.11 8.64
C GLU A 125 1.09 6.13 9.29
N GLU A 126 0.67 7.39 9.35
CA GLU A 126 1.44 8.49 9.93
C GLU A 126 0.54 9.31 10.88
N PHE A 127 1.08 9.66 12.05
CA PHE A 127 0.39 10.58 12.97
C PHE A 127 0.71 12.01 12.53
N PHE A 128 -0.29 12.87 12.50
CA PHE A 128 -0.10 14.26 12.10
C PHE A 128 -0.89 15.22 12.99
N SER A 129 -0.39 16.43 13.07
CA SER A 129 -1.07 17.59 13.65
C SER A 129 -0.99 18.77 12.69
N LEU A 130 -2.04 19.57 12.66
CA LEU A 130 -2.11 20.77 11.83
C LEU A 130 -2.31 21.99 12.73
N THR A 131 -1.33 22.89 12.77
CA THR A 131 -1.43 24.17 13.48
C THR A 131 -2.45 25.09 12.79
N GLU A 132 -2.87 26.16 13.46
CA GLU A 132 -3.77 27.18 12.90
C GLU A 132 -3.19 27.88 11.66
N ASP A 133 -1.86 27.98 11.58
CA ASP A 133 -1.09 28.55 10.47
C ASP A 133 -0.95 27.60 9.27
N LEU A 134 -1.71 26.49 9.24
CA LEU A 134 -1.58 25.44 8.21
C LEU A 134 -0.14 24.92 8.11
N LYS A 135 0.49 24.64 9.25
CA LYS A 135 1.77 23.92 9.31
C LYS A 135 1.50 22.46 9.67
N LEU A 136 1.94 21.55 8.81
CA LEU A 136 1.84 20.11 9.01
C LEU A 136 3.05 19.61 9.80
N SER A 137 2.80 18.94 10.91
CA SER A 137 3.80 18.20 11.69
C SER A 137 3.45 16.72 11.68
N THR A 138 4.35 15.88 11.17
CA THR A 138 4.20 14.43 11.15
C THR A 138 5.04 13.82 12.26
N GLU A 139 4.43 13.02 13.13
CA GLU A 139 5.13 12.24 14.17
C GLU A 139 5.04 10.75 13.86
N ILE A 140 6.14 10.03 14.13
CA ILE A 140 6.16 8.58 14.16
C ILE A 140 5.71 8.19 15.57
N LYS A 141 4.63 7.38 15.69
CA LYS A 141 3.97 6.89 16.91
C LYS A 141 4.47 7.54 18.22
N PRO A 142 3.65 8.30 18.97
CA PRO A 142 4.01 8.66 20.33
C PRO A 142 4.18 7.36 21.13
N ASN A 143 5.43 7.02 21.47
CA ASN A 143 5.74 5.91 22.36
C ASN A 143 4.93 6.11 23.64
N GLN A 144 4.18 5.08 24.03
CA GLN A 144 3.48 5.08 25.30
C GLN A 144 4.54 5.02 26.40
N THR A 145 4.90 6.17 26.97
CA THR A 145 5.71 6.24 28.18
C THR A 145 4.85 5.77 29.35
N GLY A 146 5.14 4.56 29.85
CA GLY A 146 4.41 3.94 30.95
C GLY A 146 5.01 2.62 31.47
N ASN A 147 6.27 2.67 31.90
CA ASN A 147 6.89 1.89 32.98
C ASN A 147 6.85 0.33 32.96
N VAL A 148 7.97 -0.32 32.57
CA VAL A 148 8.53 -1.50 33.30
C VAL A 148 10.06 -1.46 33.16
N GLN A 149 10.73 -1.81 34.25
CA GLN A 149 12.17 -1.89 34.46
C GLN A 149 12.88 -2.84 33.49
N ALA A 150 14.16 -2.53 33.25
CA ALA A 150 15.27 -3.41 32.86
C ALA A 150 14.95 -4.65 31.99
N ASP A 151 15.39 -4.63 30.73
CA ASP A 151 16.36 -5.65 30.30
C ASP A 151 17.05 -5.32 28.96
N LEU A 152 18.29 -5.76 28.89
CA LEU A 152 19.26 -5.61 27.82
C LEU A 152 19.00 -6.63 26.68
N HIS A 153 19.28 -6.23 25.43
CA HIS A 153 19.46 -7.09 24.23
C HIS A 153 18.17 -7.79 23.74
N THR A 154 17.71 -7.65 22.49
CA THR A 154 18.36 -8.20 21.28
C THR A 154 17.52 -7.76 20.06
N LYS A 155 18.19 -7.57 18.93
CA LYS A 155 17.63 -7.38 17.58
C LYS A 155 16.65 -8.52 17.23
N SER A 156 15.33 -8.33 17.37
CA SER A 156 14.36 -9.25 16.77
C SER A 156 13.84 -8.66 15.46
N GLU A 157 14.34 -9.22 14.37
CA GLU A 157 13.74 -9.16 13.05
C GLU A 157 12.26 -9.58 13.18
N MET A 158 11.33 -8.69 12.85
CA MET A 158 9.90 -9.03 12.92
C MET A 158 9.60 -10.02 11.80
N ASP A 159 9.35 -11.28 12.17
CA ASP A 159 8.89 -12.32 11.26
C ASP A 159 7.54 -11.88 10.64
N PRO A 160 7.47 -11.63 9.31
CA PRO A 160 6.27 -11.15 8.63
C PRO A 160 5.11 -12.15 8.70
N THR A 161 5.37 -13.39 9.12
CA THR A 161 4.36 -14.45 9.24
C THR A 161 3.60 -14.44 10.57
N SER A 162 4.04 -13.64 11.55
CA SER A 162 3.49 -13.62 12.91
C SER A 162 2.04 -13.10 13.07
N ASN A 163 1.48 -12.39 12.08
CA ASN A 163 0.10 -11.86 12.11
C ASN A 163 -0.90 -12.68 11.30
N LEU A 164 -0.54 -13.89 10.86
CA LEU A 164 -1.44 -14.74 10.09
C LEU A 164 -2.36 -15.54 11.01
N THR A 165 -3.61 -15.70 10.60
CA THR A 165 -4.61 -16.53 11.30
C THR A 165 -4.31 -18.02 11.18
N PHE A 166 -3.26 -18.39 10.46
CA PHE A 166 -2.76 -19.74 10.27
C PHE A 166 -1.23 -19.74 10.31
N ASN A 167 -0.63 -20.81 10.82
CA ASN A 167 0.82 -20.94 10.95
C ASN A 167 1.44 -21.28 9.59
N LEU A 168 2.28 -20.39 9.05
CA LEU A 168 3.09 -20.68 7.85
C LEU A 168 4.32 -21.53 8.17
N CYS A 169 4.86 -21.41 9.38
CA CYS A 169 6.00 -22.18 9.84
C CYS A 169 5.52 -23.48 10.49
N LEU A 170 5.91 -24.61 9.91
CA LEU A 170 5.73 -25.91 10.55
C LEU A 170 6.68 -26.01 11.74
N SER A 171 6.16 -26.42 12.89
CA SER A 171 6.98 -26.84 14.01
C SER A 171 7.86 -28.03 13.60
N GLU A 172 8.96 -28.26 14.32
CA GLU A 172 9.87 -29.38 14.04
C GLU A 172 9.17 -30.74 14.09
N VAL A 173 8.15 -30.86 14.95
CA VAL A 173 7.30 -32.04 15.06
C VAL A 173 6.45 -32.21 13.81
N GLU A 174 5.73 -31.16 13.37
CA GLU A 174 4.88 -31.22 12.16
C GLU A 174 5.71 -31.48 10.90
N ARG A 175 6.93 -30.93 10.83
CA ARG A 175 7.85 -31.17 9.71
C ARG A 175 8.27 -32.65 9.64
N ALA A 176 8.67 -33.22 10.76
CA ALA A 176 9.05 -34.63 10.85
C ALA A 176 7.88 -35.57 10.53
N GLU A 177 6.66 -35.22 10.96
CA GLU A 177 5.47 -35.98 10.59
C GLU A 177 5.16 -35.88 9.11
N LYS A 178 5.21 -34.68 8.52
CA LYS A 178 4.98 -34.46 7.08
C LYS A 178 5.98 -35.23 6.22
N GLU A 179 7.26 -35.26 6.61
CA GLU A 179 8.29 -36.03 5.91
C GLU A 179 8.02 -37.54 5.96
N LYS A 180 7.43 -38.03 7.05
CA LYS A 180 7.06 -39.44 7.23
C LYS A 180 5.81 -39.85 6.45
N VAL A 181 5.01 -38.90 5.97
CA VAL A 181 3.80 -39.20 5.19
C VAL A 181 4.19 -39.73 3.80
N ALA A 182 3.85 -41.00 3.53
CA ALA A 182 4.06 -41.61 2.23
C ALA A 182 3.18 -40.93 1.16
N LEU A 183 3.83 -40.35 0.15
CA LEU A 183 3.14 -39.68 -0.95
C LEU A 183 2.52 -40.72 -1.91
N PRO A 184 1.21 -40.62 -2.24
CA PRO A 184 0.49 -41.65 -3.01
C PRO A 184 1.06 -41.96 -4.41
N PHE A 185 1.82 -41.03 -5.00
CA PHE A 185 2.33 -41.13 -6.37
C PHE A 185 3.86 -41.01 -6.50
N VAL A 186 4.59 -40.97 -5.39
CA VAL A 186 6.06 -40.97 -5.43
C VAL A 186 6.54 -42.41 -5.30
N PHE A 187 6.99 -42.98 -6.42
CA PHE A 187 7.62 -44.29 -6.44
C PHE A 187 8.96 -44.25 -5.69
N SER A 188 9.31 -45.34 -4.98
CA SER A 188 10.65 -45.49 -4.40
C SER A 188 11.72 -45.40 -5.48
N GLU A 189 12.95 -45.06 -5.11
CA GLU A 189 14.06 -44.99 -6.08
C GLU A 189 14.24 -46.30 -6.84
N GLU A 190 14.05 -47.47 -6.19
CA GLU A 190 14.12 -48.76 -6.89
C GLU A 190 12.99 -48.94 -7.90
N LYS A 191 11.77 -48.47 -7.57
CA LYS A 191 10.63 -48.55 -8.48
C LYS A 191 10.75 -47.56 -9.63
N LYS A 192 11.21 -46.32 -9.40
CA LYS A 192 11.54 -45.36 -10.46
C LYS A 192 12.61 -45.91 -11.38
N SER A 193 13.71 -46.43 -10.83
CA SER A 193 14.78 -47.01 -11.63
C SER A 193 14.37 -48.31 -12.33
N SER A 194 13.37 -49.06 -11.83
CA SER A 194 12.78 -50.20 -12.56
C SER A 194 11.92 -49.77 -13.75
N LEU A 195 11.16 -48.68 -13.63
CA LEU A 195 10.30 -48.14 -14.70
C LEU A 195 11.10 -47.40 -15.77
N LEU A 196 12.20 -46.76 -15.38
CA LEU A 196 13.11 -46.05 -16.27
C LEU A 196 14.18 -46.95 -16.89
N ARG A 197 14.26 -48.23 -16.49
CA ARG A 197 15.13 -49.19 -17.19
C ARG A 197 14.58 -49.42 -18.61
N PRO A 198 15.43 -49.37 -19.65
CA PRO A 198 15.03 -49.76 -20.99
C PRO A 198 14.74 -51.28 -21.00
N GLY A 199 13.49 -51.66 -20.74
CA GLY A 199 13.00 -53.00 -21.00
C GLY A 199 12.96 -53.25 -22.52
N ARG A 200 13.14 -54.49 -22.94
CA ARG A 200 13.00 -54.92 -24.33
C ARG A 200 11.54 -54.64 -24.76
N GLY A 201 11.30 -53.52 -25.44
CA GLY A 201 9.96 -53.02 -25.80
C GLY A 201 9.56 -51.66 -25.22
N SER A 202 10.47 -50.93 -24.54
CA SER A 202 10.19 -49.56 -24.09
C SER A 202 10.05 -48.60 -25.28
N GLY A 203 8.88 -47.96 -25.40
CA GLY A 203 8.62 -46.94 -26.41
C GLY A 203 9.55 -45.75 -26.21
N ARG A 204 10.41 -45.47 -27.19
CA ARG A 204 11.20 -44.24 -27.20
C ARG A 204 10.30 -43.10 -27.63
N ILE A 205 10.10 -42.12 -26.75
CA ILE A 205 9.55 -40.82 -27.13
C ILE A 205 10.69 -40.07 -27.80
N MET A 206 10.59 -39.89 -29.12
CA MET A 206 11.53 -39.09 -29.89
C MET A 206 10.93 -37.69 -30.00
N TYR A 207 11.51 -36.73 -29.28
CA TYR A 207 11.16 -35.33 -29.42
C TYR A 207 12.17 -34.69 -30.35
N GLU A 208 11.68 -34.13 -31.45
CA GLU A 208 12.46 -33.31 -32.37
C GLU A 208 12.03 -31.87 -32.14
N PRO A 209 12.90 -30.99 -31.64
CA PRO A 209 12.57 -29.60 -31.43
C PRO A 209 12.19 -28.93 -32.76
N ASP A 210 11.01 -28.33 -32.82
CA ASP A 210 10.59 -27.53 -33.96
C ASP A 210 11.04 -26.07 -33.83
N SER A 211 10.84 -25.28 -34.88
CA SER A 211 11.30 -23.87 -34.92
C SER A 211 10.45 -22.92 -34.07
N ASN A 212 9.37 -23.44 -33.49
CA ASN A 212 8.37 -22.78 -32.67
C ASN A 212 8.40 -23.28 -31.21
N ASP A 213 9.29 -24.23 -30.88
CA ASP A 213 9.57 -24.61 -29.51
C ASP A 213 10.33 -23.45 -28.85
N ASP A 214 9.58 -22.66 -28.09
CA ASP A 214 10.08 -21.59 -27.25
C ASP A 214 10.93 -22.21 -26.12
N ILE A 215 12.21 -22.48 -26.39
CA ILE A 215 13.20 -22.72 -25.34
C ILE A 215 13.39 -21.37 -24.65
N ASP A 216 12.64 -21.14 -23.59
CA ASP A 216 12.86 -20.01 -22.71
C ASP A 216 14.10 -20.27 -21.86
N ASP A 217 15.14 -19.46 -22.07
CA ASP A 217 16.36 -19.50 -21.26
C ASP A 217 16.13 -18.97 -19.82
N GLU A 218 14.90 -18.55 -19.48
CA GLU A 218 14.50 -18.22 -18.11
C GLU A 218 13.91 -19.47 -17.44
N ASP A 219 14.76 -20.36 -16.94
CA ASP A 219 14.32 -21.38 -15.99
C ASP A 219 13.86 -20.65 -14.71
N PRO A 220 12.55 -20.65 -14.38
CA PRO A 220 12.03 -19.96 -13.22
C PRO A 220 12.46 -20.62 -11.90
N ASP A 221 13.20 -21.73 -11.95
CA ASP A 221 13.80 -22.38 -10.79
C ASP A 221 15.28 -21.99 -10.58
N ASP A 222 15.93 -21.30 -11.52
CA ASP A 222 17.37 -20.92 -11.44
C ASP A 222 17.65 -19.80 -10.41
N ASP A 223 16.63 -19.06 -9.97
CA ASP A 223 16.70 -18.08 -8.89
C ASP A 223 16.18 -18.63 -7.53
N LEU A 224 15.86 -19.93 -7.47
CA LEU A 224 15.43 -20.59 -6.24
C LEU A 224 16.63 -21.12 -5.44
N ASP A 225 17.06 -20.34 -4.44
CA ASP A 225 17.96 -20.81 -3.38
C ASP A 225 17.22 -21.80 -2.46
N VAL A 226 17.17 -23.09 -2.83
CA VAL A 226 16.68 -24.21 -1.97
C VAL A 226 17.78 -24.86 -1.14
#